data_AF-A0A250KUV4-F1
#
_entry.id   AF-A0A250KUV4-F1
#
_cell.length_a   1.000
_cell.length_b   1.000
_cell.length_c   1.000
_cell.angle_alpha   90.00
_cell.angle_beta   90.00
_cell.angle_gamma   90.00
#
_symmetry.space_group_name_H-M   'P 1'
#
loop_
_entity.id
_entity.type
_entity.pdbx_description
1 polymer ?
#
loop_
_entity_poly.entity_id
_entity_poly.type
_entity_poly.pdbx_seq_one_letter_code
_entity_poly.pdbx_strand_id
1 'polypeptide(L)'
;MKSDPPKNQKESDLEIYTFHLRFEGSTGVAVETSGYWCDAGGRLIEGADTVNGKLVLALTEAEVDCGRLLIVPISTDAFQARRVTADTLLAFDAFEPKTLFDPALRHHVLPEIPESLWRLWFLYRRLAQTRPRPSRAGIRSW
;
A
#
# COMPACT_ATOMS: atom_id res chain seq x y z
N MET A 1 -24.42 -40.10 22.26
CA MET A 1 -23.94 -39.42 21.04
C MET A 1 -22.90 -38.40 21.47
N LYS A 2 -21.63 -38.62 21.15
CA LYS A 2 -20.57 -37.63 21.38
C LYS A 2 -20.65 -36.64 20.21
N SER A 3 -21.02 -35.40 20.51
CA SER A 3 -20.94 -34.31 19.53
C SER A 3 -19.47 -33.94 19.39
N ASP A 4 -18.92 -34.12 18.19
CA ASP A 4 -17.60 -33.59 17.85
C ASP A 4 -17.63 -32.05 17.97
N PRO A 5 -16.58 -31.43 18.53
CA PRO A 5 -16.49 -29.99 18.57
C PRO A 5 -16.35 -29.43 17.14
N PRO A 6 -16.91 -28.24 16.85
CA PRO A 6 -16.77 -27.63 15.55
C PRO A 6 -15.28 -27.36 15.27
N LYS A 7 -14.77 -27.95 14.18
CA LYS A 7 -13.48 -27.58 13.59
C LYS A 7 -13.50 -26.08 13.32
N ASN A 8 -12.66 -25.33 14.02
CA ASN A 8 -12.26 -23.97 13.66
C ASN A 8 -11.74 -24.00 12.21
N GLN A 9 -12.63 -23.71 11.26
CA GLN A 9 -12.27 -23.50 9.87
C GLN A 9 -11.74 -22.07 9.73
N LYS A 10 -10.50 -21.98 9.23
CA LYS A 10 -9.84 -20.80 8.67
C LYS A 10 -9.24 -19.82 9.68
N GLU A 11 -8.24 -20.30 10.41
CA GLU A 11 -7.01 -19.50 10.50
C GLU A 11 -6.36 -19.66 9.13
N SER A 12 -6.64 -18.74 8.21
CA SER A 12 -6.00 -18.73 6.90
C SER A 12 -4.51 -18.50 7.13
N ASP A 13 -3.66 -19.41 6.68
CA ASP A 13 -2.21 -19.31 6.90
C ASP A 13 -1.70 -18.01 6.29
N LEU A 14 -1.21 -17.11 7.16
CA LEU A 14 -0.54 -15.89 6.71
C LEU A 14 0.74 -16.28 5.96
N GLU A 15 0.88 -15.81 4.73
CA GLU A 15 2.05 -16.00 3.91
C GLU A 15 2.81 -14.69 3.71
N ILE A 16 4.11 -14.80 3.39
CA ILE A 16 4.96 -13.64 3.12
C ILE A 16 5.00 -13.37 1.62
N TYR A 17 4.55 -12.19 1.24
CA TYR A 17 4.60 -11.68 -0.13
C TYR A 17 5.65 -10.58 -0.25
N THR A 18 6.46 -10.65 -1.31
CA THR A 18 7.50 -9.66 -1.63
C THR A 18 7.15 -8.92 -2.92
N PHE A 19 7.10 -7.60 -2.85
CA PHE A 19 6.83 -6.73 -3.98
C PHE A 19 8.10 -5.92 -4.31
N HIS A 20 8.54 -5.99 -5.56
CA HIS A 20 9.71 -5.26 -6.05
C HIS A 20 9.27 -3.95 -6.70
N LEU A 21 9.66 -2.84 -6.09
CA LEU A 21 9.40 -1.50 -6.54
C LEU A 21 10.49 -1.03 -7.50
N ARG A 22 10.07 -0.29 -8.53
CA ARG A 22 10.95 0.37 -9.50
C ARG A 22 10.47 1.79 -9.73
N PHE A 23 11.39 2.69 -10.03
CA PHE A 23 11.10 4.10 -10.25
C PHE A 23 11.58 4.47 -11.63
N GLU A 24 10.68 5.06 -12.43
CA GLU A 24 11.02 5.55 -13.76
C GLU A 24 12.10 6.63 -13.64
N GLY A 25 13.16 6.50 -14.45
CA GLY A 25 14.23 7.51 -14.52
C GLY A 25 15.14 7.62 -13.28
N SER A 26 15.04 6.72 -12.29
CA SER A 26 15.89 6.82 -11.10
C SER A 26 17.33 6.38 -11.38
N THR A 27 18.22 7.32 -11.67
CA THR A 27 19.66 7.07 -11.79
C THR A 27 20.37 7.33 -10.46
N GLY A 28 20.16 6.42 -9.49
CA GLY A 28 20.92 6.41 -8.21
C GLY A 28 20.32 7.22 -7.06
N VAL A 29 19.08 7.71 -7.19
CA VAL A 29 18.35 8.32 -6.06
C VAL A 29 17.67 7.23 -5.24
N ALA A 30 18.03 7.12 -3.96
CA ALA A 30 17.30 6.27 -3.02
C ALA A 30 15.94 6.92 -2.71
N VAL A 31 14.86 6.32 -3.21
CA VAL A 31 13.49 6.75 -2.91
C VAL A 31 12.92 5.90 -1.79
N GLU A 32 12.84 6.50 -0.61
CA GLU A 32 12.21 5.91 0.57
C GLU A 32 10.69 5.87 0.38
N THR A 33 10.11 4.66 0.38
CA THR A 33 8.66 4.46 0.28
C THR A 33 8.14 3.47 1.32
N SER A 34 6.87 3.60 1.67
CA SER A 34 6.11 2.58 2.42
C SER A 34 5.00 2.04 1.53
N GLY A 35 4.63 0.79 1.74
CA GLY A 35 3.52 0.15 1.06
C GLY A 35 2.46 -0.32 2.04
N TYR A 36 1.20 -0.16 1.67
CA TYR A 36 0.03 -0.48 2.48
C TYR A 36 -0.94 -1.34 1.67
N TRP A 37 -1.34 -2.47 2.23
CA TRP A 37 -2.37 -3.34 1.69
C TRP A 37 -3.71 -2.98 2.32
N CYS A 38 -4.69 -2.62 1.50
CA CYS A 38 -6.04 -2.30 1.95
C CYS A 38 -7.04 -3.32 1.41
N ASP A 39 -8.10 -3.61 2.16
CA ASP A 39 -9.22 -4.41 1.68
C ASP A 39 -10.05 -3.65 0.62
N ALA A 40 -11.02 -4.32 0.01
CA ALA A 40 -11.94 -3.71 -0.95
C ALA A 40 -12.77 -2.54 -0.38
N GLY A 41 -12.96 -2.49 0.95
CA GLY A 41 -13.59 -1.39 1.67
C GLY A 41 -12.65 -0.23 1.99
N GLY A 42 -11.38 -0.31 1.59
CA GLY A 42 -10.35 0.70 1.85
C GLY A 42 -9.78 0.69 3.26
N ARG A 43 -10.03 -0.37 4.05
CA ARG A 43 -9.44 -0.52 5.39
C ARG A 43 -8.05 -1.12 5.27
N LEU A 44 -7.11 -0.60 6.05
CA LEU A 44 -5.76 -1.14 6.13
C LEU A 44 -5.77 -2.57 6.70
N ILE A 45 -5.14 -3.49 5.98
CA ILE A 45 -4.85 -4.86 6.40
C ILE A 45 -3.43 -4.92 6.98
N GLU A 46 -2.43 -4.52 6.18
CA GLU A 46 -1.01 -4.60 6.54
C GLU A 46 -0.23 -3.44 5.90
N GLY A 47 0.90 -3.04 6.48
CA GLY A 47 1.79 -2.06 5.88
C GLY A 47 3.22 -2.13 6.39
N ALA A 48 4.17 -1.83 5.51
CA ALA A 48 5.59 -1.89 5.83
C ALA A 48 6.38 -0.86 5.01
N ASP A 49 7.57 -0.55 5.51
CA ASP A 49 8.55 0.26 4.78
C ASP A 49 9.25 -0.59 3.71
N THR A 50 9.61 0.06 2.61
CA THR A 50 10.37 -0.56 1.53
C THR A 50 11.85 -0.52 1.87
N VAL A 51 12.50 -1.67 1.86
CA VAL A 51 13.95 -1.81 2.08
C VAL A 51 14.61 -2.27 0.79
N ASN A 52 15.57 -1.50 0.27
CA ASN A 52 16.28 -1.81 -0.98
C ASN A 52 15.34 -2.09 -2.17
N GLY A 53 14.27 -1.30 -2.31
CA GLY A 53 13.25 -1.47 -3.36
C GLY A 53 12.34 -2.69 -3.17
N LYS A 54 12.36 -3.34 -1.99
CA LYS A 54 11.49 -4.47 -1.66
C LYS A 54 10.53 -4.11 -0.55
N LEU A 55 9.26 -4.34 -0.79
CA LEU A 55 8.20 -4.30 0.20
C LEU A 55 7.85 -5.74 0.58
N VAL A 56 7.79 -6.02 1.88
CA VAL A 56 7.48 -7.36 2.40
C VAL A 56 6.26 -7.25 3.30
N LEU A 57 5.20 -8.00 2.98
CA LEU A 57 3.93 -7.98 3.71
C LEU A 57 3.52 -9.42 4.08
N ALA A 58 2.90 -9.57 5.24
CA ALA A 58 2.26 -10.82 5.64
C ALA A 58 0.77 -10.74 5.30
N LEU A 59 0.31 -11.56 4.37
CA LEU A 59 -1.06 -11.54 3.84
C LEU A 59 -1.56 -12.97 3.67
N THR A 60 -2.88 -13.13 3.74
CA THR A 60 -3.55 -14.36 3.31
C THR A 60 -3.79 -14.32 1.80
N GLU A 61 -3.92 -15.49 1.16
CA GLU A 61 -4.27 -15.57 -0.28
C GLU A 61 -5.53 -14.77 -0.62
N ALA A 62 -6.55 -14.85 0.25
CA ALA A 62 -7.80 -14.12 0.06
C ALA A 62 -7.61 -12.60 0.09
N GLU A 63 -6.71 -12.09 0.95
CA GLU A 63 -6.38 -10.67 0.99
C GLU A 63 -5.61 -10.24 -0.25
N VAL A 64 -4.76 -11.09 -0.82
CA VAL A 64 -4.06 -10.81 -2.08
C VAL A 64 -5.04 -10.72 -3.26
N ASP A 65 -6.03 -11.61 -3.31
CA ASP A 65 -7.03 -11.66 -4.38
C ASP A 65 -7.96 -10.44 -4.42
N CYS A 66 -8.33 -9.90 -3.27
CA CYS A 66 -9.36 -8.85 -3.17
C CYS A 66 -8.83 -7.48 -2.73
N GLY A 67 -7.56 -7.41 -2.33
CA GLY A 67 -6.98 -6.21 -1.78
C GLY A 67 -6.40 -5.25 -2.80
N ARG A 68 -5.87 -4.15 -2.28
CA ARG A 68 -5.29 -3.05 -3.04
C ARG A 68 -3.97 -2.67 -2.42
N LEU A 69 -2.91 -2.69 -3.22
CA LEU A 69 -1.61 -2.18 -2.81
C LEU A 69 -1.52 -0.68 -3.07
N LEU A 70 -1.13 0.10 -2.07
CA LEU A 70 -0.90 1.53 -2.19
C LEU A 70 0.51 1.86 -1.71
N ILE A 71 1.27 2.58 -2.53
CA ILE A 71 2.65 2.97 -2.26
C ILE A 71 2.71 4.48 -2.09
N VAL A 72 3.33 4.93 -1.00
CA VAL A 72 3.52 6.34 -0.65
C VAL A 72 4.98 6.57 -0.27
N PRO A 73 5.47 7.83 -0.27
CA PRO A 73 6.74 8.13 0.39
C PRO A 73 6.67 7.74 1.88
N ILE A 74 7.77 7.26 2.47
CA ILE A 74 7.84 7.03 3.93
C ILE A 74 7.47 8.36 4.62
N SER A 75 6.39 8.39 5.40
CA SER A 75 5.97 9.59 6.13
C SER A 75 6.47 9.52 7.59
N THR A 76 7.13 10.57 8.09
CA THR A 76 6.52 11.61 8.96
C THR A 76 5.32 11.08 9.74
N ASP A 77 5.47 10.75 11.03
CA ASP A 77 4.51 10.46 12.13
C ASP A 77 3.01 10.13 11.86
N ALA A 78 2.38 10.72 10.84
CA ALA A 78 0.98 10.58 10.42
C ALA A 78 0.52 9.14 10.09
N PHE A 79 1.37 8.29 9.50
CA PHE A 79 0.97 6.92 9.14
C PHE A 79 1.19 5.87 10.24
N GLN A 80 1.84 6.24 11.35
CA GLN A 80 2.15 5.32 12.46
C GLN A 80 0.94 4.99 13.34
N ALA A 81 -0.17 5.75 13.24
CA ALA A 81 -1.31 5.62 14.15
C ALA A 81 -2.34 4.54 13.79
N ARG A 82 -2.07 3.63 12.83
CA ARG A 82 -2.99 2.55 12.38
C ARG A 82 -4.42 3.02 11.99
N ARG A 83 -4.60 4.30 11.68
CA ARG A 83 -5.89 4.90 11.24
C ARG A 83 -5.87 5.30 9.77
N VAL A 84 -4.94 4.75 9.02
CA VAL A 84 -4.78 5.05 7.60
C VAL A 84 -5.78 4.22 6.81
N THR A 85 -6.48 4.87 5.88
CA THR A 85 -7.38 4.22 4.92
C THR A 85 -6.85 4.42 3.50
N ALA A 86 -7.35 3.65 2.54
CA ALA A 86 -7.03 3.83 1.13
C ALA A 86 -7.30 5.28 0.68
N ASP A 87 -8.42 5.88 1.09
CA ASP A 87 -8.76 7.26 0.76
C ASP A 87 -7.77 8.26 1.36
N THR A 88 -7.30 8.00 2.59
CA THR A 88 -6.24 8.81 3.21
C THR A 88 -4.97 8.74 2.36
N LEU A 89 -4.52 7.54 1.99
CA LEU A 89 -3.29 7.34 1.20
C LEU A 89 -3.40 8.02 -0.17
N LEU A 90 -4.53 7.85 -0.86
CA LEU A 90 -4.78 8.47 -2.16
C LEU A 90 -4.80 10.01 -2.08
N ALA A 91 -5.24 10.59 -0.97
CA ALA A 91 -5.15 12.04 -0.73
C ALA A 91 -3.71 12.56 -0.61
N PHE A 92 -2.74 11.66 -0.35
CA PHE A 92 -1.30 11.93 -0.36
C PHE A 92 -0.62 11.45 -1.66
N ASP A 93 -1.37 11.39 -2.76
CA ASP A 93 -0.87 11.00 -4.07
C ASP A 93 -0.24 9.59 -4.05
N ALA A 94 -0.84 8.65 -3.32
CA ALA A 94 -0.40 7.26 -3.34
C ALA A 94 -0.42 6.67 -4.76
N PHE A 95 0.63 5.92 -5.07
CA PHE A 95 0.68 5.12 -6.27
C PHE A 95 -0.02 3.79 -6.04
N GLU A 96 -1.04 3.53 -6.86
CA GLU A 96 -1.71 2.23 -6.94
C GLU A 96 -1.27 1.51 -8.23
N PRO A 97 -0.51 0.41 -8.14
CA PRO A 97 -0.21 -0.39 -9.30
C PRO A 97 -1.50 -1.04 -9.79
N LYS A 98 -1.97 -0.66 -10.98
CA LYS A 98 -3.18 -1.21 -11.61
C LYS A 98 -2.90 -2.59 -12.21
N THR A 99 -2.53 -3.54 -11.36
CA THR A 99 -2.26 -4.93 -11.72
C THR A 99 -3.09 -5.87 -10.85
N LEU A 100 -3.48 -7.00 -11.42
CA LEU A 100 -3.95 -8.13 -10.63
C LEU A 100 -2.73 -8.86 -10.05
N PHE A 101 -2.84 -9.31 -8.80
CA PHE A 101 -1.82 -10.10 -8.14
C PHE A 101 -2.26 -11.56 -8.13
N ASP A 102 -1.36 -12.46 -8.55
CA ASP A 102 -1.59 -13.90 -8.44
C ASP A 102 -1.21 -14.36 -7.03
N PRO A 103 -2.15 -14.82 -6.19
CA PRO A 103 -1.87 -15.23 -4.81
C PRO A 103 -0.91 -16.43 -4.71
N ALA A 104 -0.77 -17.23 -5.79
CA ALA A 104 0.19 -18.33 -5.83
C ALA A 104 1.65 -17.85 -6.01
N LEU A 105 1.86 -16.59 -6.42
CA LEU A 105 3.17 -15.99 -6.57
C LEU A 105 3.56 -15.19 -5.33
N ARG A 106 4.55 -15.66 -4.58
CA ARG A 106 5.07 -14.93 -3.41
C ARG A 106 5.96 -13.73 -3.77
N HIS A 107 6.31 -13.59 -5.04
CA HIS A 107 7.20 -12.54 -5.54
C HIS A 107 6.57 -11.82 -6.73
N HIS A 108 6.37 -10.51 -6.59
CA HIS A 108 5.79 -9.67 -7.64
C HIS A 108 6.75 -8.56 -8.03
N VAL A 109 6.89 -8.34 -9.34
CA VAL A 109 7.57 -7.16 -9.87
C VAL A 109 6.50 -6.15 -10.25
N LEU A 110 6.53 -4.97 -9.63
CA LEU A 110 5.54 -3.93 -9.88
C LEU A 110 5.86 -3.15 -11.17
N PRO A 111 4.83 -2.51 -11.75
CA PRO A 111 5.03 -1.42 -12.70
C PRO A 111 5.92 -0.33 -12.10
N GLU A 112 6.63 0.39 -12.97
CA GLU A 112 7.45 1.50 -12.52
C GLU A 112 6.57 2.64 -11.99
N ILE A 113 6.98 3.23 -10.87
CA ILE A 113 6.36 4.43 -10.33
C ILE A 113 6.75 5.59 -11.25
N PRO A 114 5.78 6.33 -11.84
CA PRO A 114 6.07 7.36 -12.82
C PRO A 114 6.96 8.48 -12.27
N GLU A 115 7.84 9.01 -13.11
CA GLU A 115 8.81 10.03 -12.70
C GLU A 115 8.14 11.30 -12.16
N SER A 116 7.08 11.72 -12.83
CA SER A 116 6.27 12.86 -12.40
C SER A 116 5.70 12.69 -10.99
N LEU A 117 5.34 11.46 -10.61
CA LEU A 117 4.73 11.16 -9.32
C LEU A 117 5.77 11.11 -8.20
N TRP A 118 6.85 10.32 -8.36
CA TRP A 118 7.81 10.20 -7.27
C TRP A 118 8.60 11.49 -7.05
N ARG A 119 8.85 12.30 -8.10
CA ARG A 119 9.43 13.65 -7.94
C ARG A 119 8.49 14.58 -7.19
N LEU A 120 7.18 14.46 -7.40
CA LEU A 120 6.16 15.24 -6.69
C LEU A 120 6.20 14.97 -5.19
N TRP A 121 6.41 13.71 -4.79
CA TRP A 121 6.57 13.34 -3.38
C TRP A 121 7.75 14.05 -2.71
N PHE A 122 8.89 14.21 -3.39
CA PHE A 122 10.04 14.98 -2.87
C PHE A 122 9.75 16.48 -2.76
N LEU A 123 9.09 17.06 -3.76
CA LEU A 123 8.70 18.47 -3.76
C LEU A 123 7.73 18.76 -2.61
N TYR A 124 6.74 17.89 -2.38
CA TYR A 124 5.83 18.04 -1.26
C TYR A 124 6.43 17.60 0.08
N ARG A 125 7.41 16.71 0.18
CA ARG A 125 8.09 16.43 1.48
C ARG A 125 8.73 17.70 2.06
N ARG A 126 9.24 18.60 1.21
CA ARG A 126 9.71 19.94 1.63
C ARG A 126 8.59 20.89 2.04
N LEU A 127 7.37 20.71 1.51
CA LEU A 127 6.22 21.58 1.79
C LEU A 127 5.28 21.02 2.86
N ALA A 128 5.22 19.70 3.06
CA ALA A 128 4.31 18.98 3.95
C ALA A 128 4.68 19.08 5.43
N GLN A 129 5.83 19.69 5.76
CA GLN A 129 6.02 20.30 7.07
C GLN A 129 5.01 21.43 7.35
N THR A 130 4.17 21.84 6.38
CA THR A 130 3.27 23.00 6.55
C THR A 130 1.76 22.81 6.33
N ARG A 131 1.21 21.66 5.88
CA ARG A 131 -0.22 21.23 6.02
C ARG A 131 -0.62 20.10 5.05
N PRO A 132 -1.57 19.22 5.42
CA PRO A 132 -2.23 18.32 4.47
C PRO A 132 -3.09 19.10 3.46
N ARG A 133 -3.09 18.69 2.18
CA ARG A 133 -3.98 19.24 1.17
C ARG A 133 -5.43 18.83 1.47
N PRO A 134 -6.41 19.73 1.29
CA PRO A 134 -7.81 19.34 1.35
C PRO A 134 -8.08 18.35 0.21
N SER A 135 -8.66 17.21 0.56
CA SER A 135 -9.19 16.25 -0.40
C SER A 135 -10.15 16.98 -1.33
N ARG A 136 -10.05 16.71 -2.63
CA ARG A 136 -11.10 17.09 -3.59
C ARG A 136 -12.33 16.21 -3.29
N ALA A 137 -13.06 16.57 -2.24
CA ALA A 137 -14.45 16.20 -2.10
C ALA A 137 -15.16 16.71 -3.36
N GLY A 138 -15.87 15.79 -4.02
CA GLY A 138 -16.46 16.01 -5.33
C GLY A 138 -17.24 17.32 -5.39
N ILE A 139 -17.03 18.04 -6.49
CA ILE A 139 -18.01 19.01 -6.97
C ILE A 139 -19.25 18.18 -7.33
N ARG A 140 -20.14 18.02 -6.36
CA ARG A 140 -21.53 17.64 -6.59
C ARG A 140 -22.39 18.88 -6.39
N SER A 141 -23.38 18.97 -7.26
CA SER A 141 -24.56 19.87 -7.27
C SER A 141 -24.31 21.27 -7.86
N TRP A 142 -25.12 21.77 -8.80
CA TRP A 142 -26.48 21.42 -9.21
C TRP A 142 -26.63 21.37 -10.74
#